data_AF-A0AAV8ZY63-F1
#
_entry.id   AF-A0AAV8ZY63-F1
#
_cell.length_a   1.000
_cell.length_b   1.000
_cell.length_c   1.000
_cell.angle_alpha   90.00
_cell.angle_beta   90.00
_cell.angle_gamma   90.00
#
_symmetry.space_group_name_H-M   'P 1'
#
loop_
_entity.id
_entity.type
_entity.pdbx_description
1 polymer ?
#
loop_
_entity_poly.entity_id
_entity_poly.type
_entity_poly.pdbx_seq_one_letter_code
_entity_poly.pdbx_strand_id
1 'polypeptide(L)'
;MGDYEREQARLEKMMQDVLAESEAEEIAEDLVLDGEIDNLETRDLNSDTEQEISDSDEIVDMGYTNKLYYIGKDGHTQWKKHAPNKRVKTRKENKYVRLPMARIRTRDLKEPLDIFRFFVDDTLLAIIVDNTNRYIDSIADKYTRESDCRRTNNEEIQALIGLLYYAGILKASHLNASDLWRTDG
;
A
#
# COMPACT_ATOMS: atom_id res chain seq x y z
N MET A 1 8.81 -42.58 14.26
CA MET A 1 8.75 -41.16 13.84
C MET A 1 8.89 -41.14 12.34
N GLY A 2 7.83 -40.74 11.65
CA GLY A 2 7.81 -40.69 10.19
C GLY A 2 8.77 -39.63 9.67
N ASP A 3 9.29 -39.80 8.46
CA ASP A 3 10.19 -38.81 7.83
C ASP A 3 9.55 -37.42 7.72
N TYR A 4 8.21 -37.34 7.65
CA TYR A 4 7.47 -36.08 7.65
C TYR A 4 7.53 -35.32 8.99
N GLU A 5 7.56 -36.04 10.12
CA GLU A 5 7.60 -35.43 11.45
C GLU A 5 8.98 -34.82 11.71
N ARG A 6 10.02 -35.44 11.14
CA ARG A 6 11.40 -34.92 11.20
C ARG A 6 11.57 -33.65 10.36
N GLU A 7 10.98 -33.61 9.17
CA GLU A 7 11.02 -32.42 8.32
C GLU A 7 10.18 -31.27 8.91
N GLN A 8 9.01 -31.54 9.50
CA GLN A 8 8.25 -30.51 10.22
C GLN A 8 9.06 -29.88 11.37
N ALA A 9 9.68 -30.71 12.21
CA ALA A 9 10.48 -30.21 13.33
C ALA A 9 11.71 -29.41 12.86
N ARG A 10 12.30 -29.80 11.73
CA ARG A 10 13.42 -29.08 11.10
C ARG A 10 12.99 -27.70 10.61
N LEU A 11 11.84 -27.61 9.94
CA LEU A 11 11.29 -26.36 9.39
C LEU A 11 10.87 -25.39 10.51
N GLU A 12 10.22 -25.89 11.55
CA GLU A 12 9.83 -25.08 12.73
C GLU A 12 11.06 -24.47 13.42
N LYS A 13 12.14 -25.25 13.54
CA LYS A 13 13.41 -24.76 14.10
C LYS A 13 14.01 -23.64 13.24
N MET A 14 14.05 -23.81 11.91
CA MET A 14 14.56 -22.77 11.01
C MET A 14 13.74 -21.48 11.07
N MET A 15 12.42 -21.56 11.27
CA MET A 15 11.57 -20.38 11.44
C MET A 15 11.84 -19.63 12.74
N GLN A 16 12.05 -20.35 13.85
CA GLN A 16 12.38 -19.73 15.13
C GLN A 16 13.73 -19.03 15.12
N ASP A 17 14.74 -19.63 14.47
CA ASP A 17 16.07 -19.03 14.35
C ASP A 17 16.03 -17.70 13.57
N VAL A 18 15.23 -17.60 12.49
CA VAL A 18 15.06 -16.37 11.70
C VAL A 18 14.29 -15.28 12.48
N LEU A 19 13.25 -15.66 13.23
CA LEU A 19 12.51 -14.70 14.06
C LEU A 19 13.38 -14.11 15.18
N ALA A 20 14.19 -14.95 15.83
CA ALA A 20 15.12 -14.51 16.87
C ALA A 20 16.24 -13.61 16.31
N GLU A 21 16.64 -13.80 15.06
CA GLU A 21 17.62 -12.94 14.38
C GLU A 21 17.00 -11.58 13.99
N SER A 22 15.71 -11.54 13.63
CA SER A 22 14.99 -10.29 13.31
C SER A 22 14.67 -9.39 14.51
N GLU A 23 14.52 -9.96 15.71
CA GLU A 23 14.28 -9.18 16.94
C GLU A 23 15.53 -8.45 17.45
N ALA A 24 16.73 -8.82 16.96
CA ALA A 24 18.00 -8.18 17.34
C ALA A 24 18.35 -6.94 16.50
N GLU A 25 17.63 -6.67 15.40
CA GLU A 25 17.89 -5.55 14.48
C GLU A 25 16.86 -4.40 14.57
N GLU A 26 15.93 -4.42 15.55
CA GLU A 26 14.99 -3.30 15.79
C GLU A 26 15.63 -2.08 16.51
N ILE A 27 16.74 -1.55 15.99
CA ILE A 27 17.16 -0.18 16.30
C ILE A 27 17.68 0.50 15.02
N ALA A 28 16.91 1.50 14.56
CA ALA A 28 17.20 2.53 13.55
C ALA A 28 16.53 2.38 12.17
N GLU A 29 15.21 2.61 12.12
CA GLU A 29 14.56 3.13 10.90
C GLU A 29 14.13 4.59 11.13
N ASP A 30 15.10 5.50 11.00
CA ASP A 30 14.86 6.89 10.62
C ASP A 30 15.91 7.29 9.59
N LEU A 31 15.71 6.91 8.32
CA LEU A 31 16.40 7.52 7.17
C LEU A 31 15.51 7.49 5.92
N VAL A 32 14.96 8.67 5.63
CA VAL A 32 14.61 9.24 4.32
C VAL A 32 15.12 8.43 3.10
N LEU A 33 14.21 8.08 2.18
CA LEU A 33 14.57 7.76 0.80
C LEU A 33 13.77 8.60 -0.19
N ASP A 34 14.41 9.73 -0.48
CA ASP A 34 14.32 10.61 -1.63
C ASP A 34 14.53 9.84 -2.95
N GLY A 35 13.79 10.24 -3.98
CA GLY A 35 14.04 9.99 -5.41
C GLY A 35 14.30 8.55 -5.87
N GLU A 36 13.31 7.92 -6.53
CA GLU A 36 13.57 6.80 -7.43
C GLU A 36 14.56 7.25 -8.53
N ILE A 37 15.81 6.81 -8.44
CA ILE A 37 16.82 6.97 -9.48
C ILE A 37 16.49 5.99 -10.61
N ASP A 38 16.03 6.53 -11.73
CA ASP A 38 15.85 5.80 -12.98
C ASP A 38 17.25 5.44 -13.54
N ASN A 39 17.65 4.18 -13.38
CA ASN A 39 18.88 3.66 -13.97
C ASN A 39 18.70 3.50 -15.49
N LEU A 40 18.89 4.59 -16.24
CA LEU A 40 19.05 4.54 -17.68
C LEU A 40 20.41 3.92 -18.04
N GLU A 41 20.43 2.64 -18.41
CA GLU A 41 21.61 2.02 -19.05
C GLU A 41 21.90 2.74 -20.39
N THR A 42 22.91 3.59 -20.41
CA THR A 42 23.55 4.04 -21.67
C THR A 42 24.38 2.88 -22.23
N ARG A 43 23.98 2.34 -23.39
CA ARG A 43 24.79 1.38 -24.14
C ARG A 43 25.55 2.08 -25.26
N ASP A 44 26.86 2.17 -25.10
CA ASP A 44 27.78 2.44 -26.21
C ASP A 44 27.88 1.18 -27.07
N LEU A 45 27.30 1.23 -28.27
CA LEU A 45 27.37 0.14 -29.24
C LEU A 45 28.32 0.52 -30.38
N ASN A 46 29.59 0.16 -30.23
CA ASN A 46 30.47 -0.09 -31.35
C ASN A 46 30.84 -1.57 -31.34
N SER A 47 30.21 -2.38 -32.20
CA SER A 47 30.76 -3.66 -32.61
C SER A 47 30.09 -4.13 -33.89
N ASP A 48 30.72 -3.80 -35.01
CA ASP A 48 30.59 -4.51 -36.28
C ASP A 48 30.96 -5.98 -36.06
N THR A 49 30.00 -6.89 -36.25
CA THR A 49 30.33 -8.25 -36.69
C THR A 49 29.11 -8.87 -37.38
N GLU A 50 29.16 -8.89 -38.72
CA GLU A 50 28.28 -9.68 -39.57
C GLU A 50 28.61 -11.16 -39.39
N GLN A 51 27.60 -12.00 -39.18
CA GLN A 51 27.68 -13.43 -39.46
C GLN A 51 26.29 -13.99 -39.76
N GLU A 52 26.06 -14.28 -41.04
CA GLU A 52 24.92 -15.05 -41.53
C GLU A 52 25.10 -16.52 -41.17
N ILE A 53 24.05 -17.18 -40.66
CA ILE A 53 23.99 -18.65 -40.62
C ILE A 53 22.66 -19.13 -41.21
N SER A 54 22.82 -20.02 -42.18
CA SER A 54 21.85 -20.56 -43.12
C SER A 54 20.88 -21.55 -42.47
N ASP A 55 19.59 -21.39 -42.80
CA ASP A 55 18.52 -22.35 -42.55
C ASP A 55 18.74 -23.64 -43.35
N SER A 56 19.01 -24.76 -42.67
CA SER A 56 18.68 -26.13 -43.10
C SER A 56 19.06 -27.10 -41.98
N ASP A 57 18.08 -27.85 -41.46
CA ASP A 57 18.07 -29.32 -41.53
C ASP A 57 16.90 -29.93 -40.75
N GLU A 58 16.24 -30.86 -41.44
CA GLU A 58 15.16 -31.73 -40.96
C GLU A 58 15.63 -32.55 -39.73
N ILE A 59 14.97 -32.39 -38.58
CA ILE A 59 15.27 -33.17 -37.39
C ILE A 59 14.38 -34.42 -37.35
N VAL A 60 15.02 -35.54 -37.61
CA VAL A 60 14.51 -36.91 -37.50
C VAL A 60 14.14 -37.21 -36.03
N ASP A 61 12.93 -37.73 -35.82
CA ASP A 61 12.37 -38.11 -34.51
C ASP A 61 13.13 -39.31 -33.93
N MET A 62 13.97 -39.04 -32.93
CA MET A 62 14.57 -40.04 -32.05
C MET A 62 14.39 -39.59 -30.59
N GLY A 63 13.40 -40.18 -29.93
CA GLY A 63 13.29 -40.46 -28.49
C GLY A 63 13.87 -39.44 -27.50
N TYR A 64 12.99 -38.87 -26.67
CA TYR A 64 13.21 -37.79 -25.70
C TYR A 64 13.11 -36.38 -26.30
N THR A 65 11.92 -36.01 -26.75
CA THR A 65 11.59 -34.60 -26.99
C THR A 65 11.84 -33.82 -25.69
N ASN A 66 12.88 -33.00 -25.65
CA ASN A 66 13.13 -32.05 -24.58
C ASN A 66 12.03 -30.97 -24.60
N LYS A 67 10.83 -31.32 -24.14
CA LYS A 67 9.68 -30.40 -24.13
C LYS A 67 10.07 -29.17 -23.32
N LEU A 68 9.92 -27.99 -23.92
CA LEU A 68 10.24 -26.69 -23.32
C LEU A 68 9.23 -26.26 -22.22
N TYR A 69 8.35 -27.17 -21.80
CA TYR A 69 7.31 -26.94 -20.80
C TYR A 69 7.06 -28.20 -19.96
N TYR A 70 6.58 -28.02 -18.73
CA TYR A 70 5.98 -29.03 -17.87
C TYR A 70 4.46 -29.04 -18.06
N ILE A 71 3.81 -30.16 -17.78
CA ILE A 71 2.35 -30.29 -17.80
C ILE A 71 1.87 -30.38 -16.35
N GLY A 72 0.85 -29.59 -16.00
CA GLY A 72 0.19 -29.61 -14.70
C GLY A 72 -0.52 -30.93 -14.45
N LYS A 73 -0.87 -31.19 -13.19
CA LYS A 73 -1.59 -32.42 -12.79
C LYS A 73 -2.96 -32.57 -13.45
N ASP A 74 -3.54 -31.45 -13.89
CA ASP A 74 -4.77 -31.35 -14.66
C ASP A 74 -4.63 -31.82 -16.13
N GLY A 75 -3.41 -32.13 -16.58
CA GLY A 75 -3.13 -32.58 -17.94
C GLY A 75 -3.21 -31.49 -19.02
N HIS A 76 -3.67 -30.29 -18.63
CA HIS A 76 -3.97 -29.20 -19.57
C HIS A 76 -3.06 -27.99 -19.37
N THR A 77 -2.70 -27.65 -18.13
CA THR A 77 -1.91 -26.45 -17.87
C THR A 77 -0.44 -26.68 -18.27
N GLN A 78 0.10 -25.82 -19.13
CA GLN A 78 1.51 -25.92 -19.58
C GLN A 78 2.37 -24.84 -18.92
N TRP A 79 3.43 -25.26 -18.21
CA TRP A 79 4.38 -24.40 -17.52
C TRP A 79 5.70 -24.35 -18.29
N LYS A 80 6.00 -23.23 -18.97
CA LYS A 80 7.25 -23.12 -19.74
C LYS A 80 8.48 -23.17 -18.83
N LYS A 81 9.51 -23.91 -19.24
CA LYS A 81 10.78 -24.08 -18.50
C LYS A 81 11.66 -22.84 -18.53
N HIS A 82 11.56 -22.06 -19.59
CA HIS A 82 12.37 -20.87 -19.80
C HIS A 82 11.52 -19.62 -19.77
N ALA A 83 12.12 -18.52 -19.30
CA ALA A 83 11.50 -17.21 -19.39
C ALA A 83 11.12 -16.89 -20.85
N PRO A 84 9.99 -16.22 -21.09
CA PRO A 84 9.58 -15.83 -22.43
C PRO A 84 10.65 -14.92 -23.06
N ASN A 85 10.86 -15.07 -24.38
CA ASN A 85 11.83 -14.27 -25.11
C ASN A 85 11.47 -12.78 -25.02
N LYS A 86 12.37 -11.97 -24.44
CA LYS A 86 12.18 -10.52 -24.23
C LYS A 86 12.17 -9.71 -25.53
N ARG A 87 12.63 -10.28 -26.66
CA ARG A 87 12.62 -9.62 -27.99
C ARG A 87 11.28 -9.73 -28.72
N VAL A 88 10.20 -10.07 -28.03
CA VAL A 88 8.86 -10.12 -28.64
C VAL A 88 8.06 -8.94 -28.10
N LYS A 89 7.54 -8.10 -29.01
CA LYS A 89 6.62 -7.02 -28.65
C LYS A 89 5.40 -7.63 -27.96
N THR A 90 5.03 -7.14 -26.77
CA THR A 90 3.77 -7.57 -26.14
C THR A 90 2.63 -7.31 -27.12
N ARG A 91 1.75 -8.30 -27.33
CA ARG A 91 0.59 -8.16 -28.23
C ARG A 91 -0.21 -6.91 -27.85
N LYS A 92 -0.80 -6.22 -28.83
CA LYS A 92 -1.74 -5.11 -28.62
C LYS A 92 -3.09 -5.63 -28.10
N GLU A 93 -3.09 -6.49 -27.09
CA GLU A 93 -4.29 -6.76 -26.31
C GLU A 93 -4.47 -5.63 -25.29
N ASN A 94 -5.71 -5.41 -24.86
CA ASN A 94 -6.11 -4.25 -24.08
C ASN A 94 -5.46 -4.30 -22.67
N LYS A 95 -4.21 -3.86 -22.57
CA LYS A 95 -3.54 -3.63 -21.29
C LYS A 95 -4.25 -2.48 -20.60
N TYR A 96 -5.24 -2.82 -19.77
CA TYR A 96 -5.87 -1.86 -18.88
C TYR A 96 -4.87 -1.55 -17.74
N VAL A 97 -3.85 -0.75 -18.04
CA VAL A 97 -2.89 -0.27 -17.04
C VAL A 97 -3.61 0.78 -16.22
N ARG A 98 -4.18 0.39 -15.07
CA ARG A 98 -4.60 1.36 -14.06
C ARG A 98 -3.33 1.87 -13.37
N LEU A 99 -2.80 2.98 -13.89
CA LEU A 99 -1.77 3.73 -13.18
C LEU A 99 -2.32 4.14 -11.80
N PRO A 100 -1.53 4.05 -10.72
CA PRO A 100 -1.92 4.53 -9.40
C PRO A 100 -1.97 6.06 -9.45
N MET A 101 -3.11 6.60 -9.87
CA MET A 101 -3.35 8.03 -9.96
C MET A 101 -4.64 8.40 -9.25
N ALA A 102 -4.66 9.62 -8.72
CA ALA A 102 -5.89 10.27 -8.27
C ALA A 102 -6.93 10.23 -9.39
N ARG A 103 -8.19 9.93 -9.04
CA ARG A 103 -9.29 9.91 -10.00
C ARG A 103 -9.50 11.31 -10.57
N ILE A 104 -10.08 11.41 -11.77
CA ILE A 104 -10.28 12.68 -12.48
C ILE A 104 -10.91 13.75 -11.58
N ARG A 105 -11.87 13.39 -10.72
CA ARG A 105 -12.54 14.33 -9.80
C ARG A 105 -11.63 14.92 -8.72
N THR A 106 -10.57 14.21 -8.32
CA THR A 106 -9.61 14.68 -7.31
C THR A 106 -8.29 15.15 -7.93
N ARG A 107 -8.13 15.00 -9.24
CA ARG A 107 -6.89 15.33 -9.96
C ARG A 107 -6.58 16.82 -9.94
N ASP A 108 -7.62 17.66 -9.96
CA ASP A 108 -7.47 19.11 -10.05
C ASP A 108 -7.38 19.80 -8.68
N LEU A 109 -7.63 19.05 -7.59
CA LEU A 109 -7.52 19.54 -6.22
C LEU A 109 -6.04 19.65 -5.84
N LYS A 110 -5.56 20.87 -5.66
CA LYS A 110 -4.16 21.15 -5.27
C LYS A 110 -4.04 21.68 -3.85
N GLU A 111 -5.07 22.35 -3.35
CA GLU A 111 -5.07 22.92 -2.01
C GLU A 111 -5.34 21.82 -0.97
N PRO A 112 -4.52 21.70 0.10
CA PRO A 112 -4.72 20.68 1.12
C PRO A 112 -6.10 20.74 1.78
N LEU A 113 -6.63 21.94 1.97
CA LEU A 113 -7.96 22.14 2.56
C LEU A 113 -9.07 21.62 1.65
N ASP A 114 -8.95 21.84 0.33
CA ASP A 114 -9.93 21.35 -0.64
C ASP A 114 -9.88 19.83 -0.78
N ILE A 115 -8.68 19.25 -0.75
CA ILE A 115 -8.49 17.79 -0.70
C ILE A 115 -9.13 17.22 0.57
N PHE A 116 -8.93 17.87 1.72
CA PHE A 116 -9.52 17.44 2.98
C PHE A 116 -11.05 17.50 2.94
N ARG A 117 -11.62 18.60 2.44
CA ARG A 117 -13.08 18.78 2.27
C ARG A 117 -13.69 17.76 1.31
N PHE A 118 -12.93 17.25 0.35
CA PHE A 118 -13.39 16.16 -0.52
C PHE A 118 -13.58 14.83 0.23
N PHE A 119 -12.83 14.59 1.31
CA PHE A 119 -13.01 13.40 2.15
C PHE A 119 -14.01 13.65 3.29
N VAL A 120 -14.02 14.88 3.81
CA VAL A 120 -14.91 15.33 4.88
C VAL A 120 -15.92 16.30 4.29
N ASP A 121 -16.88 15.72 3.57
CA ASP A 121 -17.94 16.47 2.90
C ASP A 121 -18.89 17.15 3.91
N ASP A 122 -19.56 18.22 3.48
CA ASP A 122 -20.58 18.92 4.27
C ASP A 122 -21.73 17.99 4.72
N THR A 123 -22.03 16.97 3.91
CA THR A 123 -23.05 15.96 4.25
C THR A 123 -22.63 15.13 5.46
N LEU A 124 -21.35 14.75 5.54
CA LEU A 124 -20.78 14.00 6.65
C LEU A 124 -20.76 14.88 7.91
N LEU A 125 -20.36 16.15 7.77
CA LEU A 125 -20.40 17.12 8.87
C LEU A 125 -21.82 17.31 9.41
N ALA A 126 -22.81 17.45 8.53
CA ALA A 126 -24.21 17.60 8.93
C ALA A 126 -24.73 16.37 9.70
N ILE A 127 -24.35 15.15 9.28
CA ILE A 127 -24.69 13.92 9.99
C ILE A 127 -24.07 13.90 11.39
N ILE A 128 -22.81 14.29 11.53
CA ILE A 128 -22.15 14.38 12.85
C ILE A 128 -22.90 15.37 13.73
N VAL A 129 -23.11 16.60 13.25
CA VAL A 129 -23.79 17.66 14.01
C VAL A 129 -25.19 17.24 14.44
N ASP A 130 -25.98 16.63 13.56
CA ASP A 130 -27.33 16.19 13.92
C ASP A 130 -27.32 15.12 15.01
N ASN A 131 -26.47 14.09 14.89
CA ASN A 131 -26.39 13.04 15.90
C ASN A 131 -25.81 13.55 17.23
N THR A 132 -24.79 14.41 17.19
CA THR A 132 -24.23 15.03 18.39
C THR A 132 -25.26 15.89 19.09
N ASN A 133 -26.04 16.69 18.35
CA ASN A 133 -27.11 17.51 18.91
C ASN A 133 -28.23 16.67 19.53
N ARG A 134 -28.64 15.57 18.88
CA ARG A 134 -29.62 14.64 19.48
C ARG A 134 -29.11 14.06 20.80
N TYR A 135 -27.82 13.76 20.90
CA TYR A 135 -27.21 13.28 22.13
C TYR A 135 -27.15 14.37 23.21
N ILE A 136 -26.75 15.59 22.86
CA ILE A 136 -26.76 16.77 23.74
C ILE A 136 -28.15 16.96 24.34
N ASP A 137 -29.19 16.98 23.49
CA ASP A 137 -30.57 17.12 23.92
C ASP A 137 -31.00 16.01 24.90
N SER A 138 -30.45 14.79 24.77
CA SER A 138 -30.74 13.67 25.68
C SER A 138 -30.08 13.76 27.06
N ILE A 139 -28.99 14.52 27.18
CA ILE A 139 -28.25 14.67 28.44
C ILE A 139 -28.42 16.06 29.07
N ALA A 140 -29.08 16.98 28.39
CA ALA A 140 -29.27 18.37 28.81
C ALA A 140 -29.82 18.49 30.23
N ASP A 141 -30.77 17.64 30.62
CA ASP A 141 -31.38 17.63 31.96
C ASP A 141 -30.38 17.35 33.10
N LYS A 142 -29.20 16.79 32.80
CA LYS A 142 -28.15 16.49 33.79
C LYS A 142 -27.28 17.70 34.12
N TYR A 143 -27.34 18.76 33.32
CA TYR A 143 -26.48 19.93 33.46
C TYR A 143 -27.25 21.09 34.08
N THR A 144 -26.68 21.73 35.10
CA THR A 144 -27.30 22.89 35.75
C THR A 144 -27.16 24.17 34.92
N ARG A 145 -26.14 24.23 34.05
CA ARG A 145 -25.83 25.38 33.20
C ARG A 145 -26.11 25.04 31.74
N GLU A 146 -26.90 25.87 31.09
CA GLU A 146 -27.22 25.75 29.66
C GLU A 146 -25.98 25.88 28.76
N SER A 147 -24.95 26.62 29.22
CA SER A 147 -23.67 26.76 28.51
C SER A 147 -22.92 25.45 28.31
N ASP A 148 -23.09 24.51 29.23
CA ASP A 148 -22.31 23.27 29.26
C ASP A 148 -22.92 22.21 28.32
N CYS A 149 -24.16 22.44 27.87
CA CYS A 149 -24.92 21.54 27.01
C CYS A 149 -25.55 22.27 25.82
N ARG A 150 -24.80 23.21 25.22
CA ARG A 150 -25.25 23.95 24.04
C ARG A 150 -25.13 23.07 22.80
N ARG A 151 -26.12 23.16 21.91
CA ARG A 151 -26.11 22.52 20.59
C ARG A 151 -24.91 23.00 19.76
N THR A 152 -24.30 22.08 19.04
CA THR A 152 -23.14 22.33 18.18
C THR A 152 -23.54 22.74 16.77
N ASN A 153 -22.61 23.41 16.08
CA ASN A 153 -22.74 23.77 14.67
C ASN A 153 -21.61 23.16 13.80
N ASN A 154 -21.70 23.35 12.48
CA ASN A 154 -20.70 22.83 11.53
C ASN A 154 -19.30 23.44 11.78
N GLU A 155 -19.22 24.72 12.13
CA GLU A 155 -17.95 25.43 12.36
C GLU A 155 -17.23 24.91 13.60
N GLU A 156 -17.95 24.61 14.67
CA GLU A 156 -17.43 24.04 15.91
C GLU A 156 -16.92 22.61 15.71
N ILE A 157 -17.65 21.78 14.94
CA ILE A 157 -17.18 20.44 14.59
C ILE A 157 -15.94 20.50 13.68
N GLN A 158 -15.91 21.43 12.72
CA GLN A 158 -14.72 21.66 11.90
C GLN A 158 -13.52 22.12 12.74
N ALA A 159 -13.74 23.04 13.69
CA ALA A 159 -12.71 23.50 14.62
C ALA A 159 -12.20 22.34 15.50
N LEU A 160 -13.10 21.50 16.00
CA LEU A 160 -12.74 20.29 16.77
C LEU A 160 -11.86 19.35 15.95
N ILE A 161 -12.22 19.08 14.68
CA ILE A 161 -11.40 18.23 13.80
C ILE A 161 -10.02 18.85 13.57
N GLY A 162 -9.95 20.18 13.37
CA GLY A 162 -8.68 20.89 13.27
C GLY A 162 -7.80 20.74 14.52
N LEU A 163 -8.40 20.78 15.70
CA LEU A 163 -7.69 20.57 16.97
C LEU A 163 -7.18 19.14 17.11
N LEU A 164 -7.96 18.13 16.69
CA LEU A 164 -7.50 16.75 16.65
C LEU A 164 -6.31 16.57 15.70
N TYR A 165 -6.34 17.24 14.55
CA TYR A 165 -5.24 17.23 13.60
C TYR A 165 -3.97 17.85 14.20
N TYR A 166 -4.11 18.98 14.88
CA TYR A 166 -3.01 19.65 15.57
C TYR A 166 -2.42 18.79 16.70
N ALA A 167 -3.27 18.14 17.50
CA ALA A 167 -2.83 17.19 18.52
C ALA A 167 -2.05 15.99 17.90
N GLY A 168 -2.48 15.51 16.74
CA GLY A 168 -1.76 14.49 15.98
C GLY A 168 -0.37 14.94 15.53
N ILE A 169 -0.24 16.17 15.02
CA ILE A 169 1.06 16.78 14.64
C ILE A 169 1.99 16.86 15.85
N LEU A 170 1.47 17.25 17.01
CA LEU A 170 2.24 17.33 18.25
C LEU A 170 2.54 15.95 18.87
N LYS A 171 2.11 14.85 18.26
CA LYS A 171 2.19 13.48 18.81
C LYS A 171 1.59 13.39 20.22
N ALA A 172 0.55 14.18 20.48
CA ALA A 172 -0.08 14.37 21.79
C ALA A 172 -1.33 13.49 21.99
N SER A 173 -1.47 12.39 21.24
CA SER A 173 -2.67 11.54 21.26
C SER A 173 -2.95 10.91 22.63
N HIS A 174 -1.93 10.75 23.47
CA HIS A 174 -2.02 10.14 24.79
C HIS A 174 -1.93 11.15 25.95
N LEU A 175 -1.83 12.44 25.64
CA LEU A 175 -1.83 13.50 26.65
C LEU A 175 -3.27 13.78 27.11
N ASN A 176 -3.42 14.14 28.39
CA ASN A 176 -4.72 14.59 28.87
C ASN A 176 -5.10 15.89 28.18
N ALA A 177 -6.39 16.06 27.91
CA ALA A 177 -6.88 17.32 27.34
C ALA A 177 -6.49 18.53 28.20
N SER A 178 -6.51 18.40 29.53
CA SER A 178 -6.06 19.46 30.44
C SER A 178 -4.61 19.87 30.20
N ASP A 179 -3.73 18.92 29.92
CA ASP A 179 -2.31 19.17 29.69
C ASP A 179 -2.07 19.78 28.30
N LEU A 180 -2.91 19.46 27.31
CA LEU A 180 -2.86 20.05 25.97
C LEU A 180 -3.15 21.55 25.97
N TRP A 181 -3.97 22.02 26.93
CA TRP A 181 -4.45 23.40 27.04
C TRP A 181 -3.81 24.19 28.17
N ARG A 182 -2.75 23.66 28.79
CA ARG A 182 -2.00 24.35 29.82
C ARG A 182 -1.21 25.51 29.23
N THR A 183 -1.24 26.65 29.91
CA THR A 183 -0.52 27.87 29.53
C THR A 183 0.74 28.11 30.36
N ASP A 184 1.00 27.24 31.34
CA ASP A 184 2.21 27.22 32.15
C ASP A 184 3.26 26.34 31.46
N GLY A 185 4.07 26.99 30.61
CA GLY A 185 5.17 26.35 29.88
C GLY A 185 6.24 25.75 30.77
#